data_AF-A0A0Q8Q5S3-F1
#
_entry.id   AF-A0A0Q8Q5S3-F1
#
_cell.length_a   1.000
_cell.length_b   1.000
_cell.length_c   1.000
_cell.angle_alpha   90.00
_cell.angle_beta   90.00
_cell.angle_gamma   90.00
#
_symmetry.space_group_name_H-M   'P 1'
#
loop_
_entity.id
_entity.type
_entity.pdbx_description
1 polymer ?
#
loop_
_entity_poly.entity_id
_entity_poly.type
_entity_poly.pdbx_seq_one_letter_code
_entity_poly.pdbx_strand_id
1 'polypeptide(L)'
;MSPQFAPRPPDDQIRAILGWDTFRWAVDHLPAGVSIDDVRFVDLISVTREDVDRWVERHGFATTSVRDDRYDGAEALYLLPEDDGWVVFYSERGQRSFAHHFAVRAEARRWVVDHLYDSARTSLNHRWWHAHPDARPSSIGTMP
;
A
#
# COMPACT_ATOMS: atom_id res chain seq x y z
N MET A 1 -19.33 20.03 4.75
CA MET A 1 -19.53 18.85 5.61
C MET A 1 -18.69 17.73 5.04
N SER A 2 -17.73 17.19 5.79
CA SER A 2 -17.01 16.01 5.32
C SER A 2 -18.00 14.85 5.23
N PRO A 3 -18.03 14.09 4.12
CA PRO A 3 -18.89 12.91 4.02
C PRO A 3 -18.58 11.97 5.19
N GLN A 4 -19.63 11.52 5.89
CA GLN A 4 -19.48 10.49 6.92
C GLN A 4 -19.34 9.14 6.23
N PHE A 5 -18.11 8.63 6.14
CA PHE A 5 -17.87 7.24 5.78
C PHE A 5 -18.24 6.36 6.98
N ALA A 6 -19.11 5.37 6.77
CA ALA A 6 -19.39 4.39 7.81
C ALA A 6 -18.08 3.70 8.23
N PRO A 7 -17.81 3.48 9.53
CA PRO A 7 -16.61 2.79 9.97
C PRO A 7 -16.59 1.39 9.37
N ARG A 8 -15.72 1.17 8.38
CA ARG A 8 -15.53 -0.11 7.72
C ARG A 8 -14.63 -1.01 8.59
N PRO A 9 -14.76 -2.35 8.51
CA PRO A 9 -13.87 -3.25 9.24
C PRO A 9 -12.40 -2.91 8.93
N PRO A 10 -11.54 -2.70 9.95
CA PRO A 10 -10.14 -2.38 9.75
C PRO A 10 -9.42 -3.38 8.82
N ASP A 11 -9.80 -4.65 8.89
CA ASP A 11 -9.18 -5.73 8.12
C ASP A 11 -9.36 -5.59 6.60
N ASP A 12 -10.52 -5.09 6.14
CA ASP A 12 -10.78 -4.93 4.70
C ASP A 12 -9.93 -3.81 4.11
N GLN A 13 -9.76 -2.71 4.86
CA GLN A 13 -8.86 -1.60 4.47
C GLN A 13 -7.40 -2.08 4.40
N ILE A 14 -6.96 -2.84 5.41
CA ILE A 14 -5.60 -3.40 5.46
C ILE A 14 -5.35 -4.32 4.25
N ARG A 15 -6.30 -5.21 3.93
CA ARG A 15 -6.19 -6.08 2.75
C ARG A 15 -6.14 -5.28 1.45
N ALA A 16 -6.93 -4.22 1.33
CA ALA A 16 -6.91 -3.35 0.15
C ALA A 16 -5.58 -2.59 -0.02
N ILE A 17 -4.97 -2.15 1.09
CA ILE A 17 -3.64 -1.51 1.10
C ILE A 17 -2.56 -2.52 0.68
N LEU A 18 -2.60 -3.72 1.25
CA LEU A 18 -1.63 -4.77 0.95
C LEU A 18 -1.81 -5.33 -0.48
N GLY A 19 -3.01 -5.24 -1.04
CA GLY A 19 -3.44 -5.88 -2.27
C GLY A 19 -3.11 -5.18 -3.59
N TRP A 20 -2.56 -3.95 -3.57
CA TRP A 20 -2.41 -3.07 -4.75
C TRP A 20 -3.73 -2.66 -5.42
N ASP A 21 -4.87 -2.94 -4.79
CA ASP A 21 -6.21 -2.70 -5.34
C ASP A 21 -6.98 -1.63 -4.54
N THR A 22 -6.24 -0.75 -3.86
CA THR A 22 -6.83 0.25 -2.94
C THR A 22 -7.76 1.22 -3.67
N PHE A 23 -7.47 1.57 -4.92
CA PHE A 23 -8.32 2.47 -5.70
C PHE A 23 -9.70 1.86 -5.98
N ARG A 24 -9.75 0.62 -6.48
CA ARG A 24 -11.03 -0.07 -6.76
C ARG A 24 -11.80 -0.27 -5.46
N TRP A 25 -11.13 -0.72 -4.41
CA TRP A 25 -11.72 -0.82 -3.09
C TRP A 25 -12.38 0.51 -2.65
N ALA A 26 -11.68 1.64 -2.79
CA ALA A 26 -12.24 2.93 -2.39
C ALA A 26 -13.50 3.28 -3.19
N VAL A 27 -13.46 3.15 -4.52
CA VAL A 27 -14.61 3.44 -5.40
C VAL A 27 -15.83 2.59 -5.06
N ASP A 28 -15.64 1.28 -4.84
CA ASP A 28 -16.73 0.34 -4.49
C ASP A 28 -17.38 0.67 -3.14
N HIS A 29 -16.69 1.44 -2.29
CA HIS A 29 -17.10 1.75 -0.92
C HIS A 29 -17.59 3.19 -0.74
N LEU A 30 -17.57 4.01 -1.79
CA LEU A 30 -18.10 5.38 -1.74
C LEU A 30 -19.63 5.40 -1.57
N PRO A 31 -20.18 6.37 -0.83
CA PRO A 31 -21.60 6.63 -0.83
C PRO A 31 -22.11 6.97 -2.24
N ALA A 32 -23.37 6.64 -2.52
CA ALA A 32 -24.00 7.01 -3.79
C ALA A 32 -23.91 8.53 -4.04
N GLY A 33 -23.46 8.91 -5.23
CA GLY A 33 -23.31 10.32 -5.62
C GLY A 33 -22.05 11.02 -5.14
N VAL A 34 -21.17 10.35 -4.40
CA VAL A 34 -19.86 10.88 -4.02
C VAL A 34 -18.82 10.50 -5.07
N SER A 35 -18.08 11.48 -5.60
CA SER A 35 -16.96 11.24 -6.51
C SER A 35 -15.68 10.99 -5.72
N ILE A 36 -14.85 10.05 -6.19
CA ILE A 36 -13.50 9.83 -5.65
C ILE A 36 -12.61 11.08 -5.82
N ASP A 37 -12.94 11.94 -6.78
CA ASP A 37 -12.19 13.17 -7.08
C ASP A 37 -12.30 14.20 -5.94
N ASP A 38 -13.31 14.08 -5.08
CA ASP A 38 -13.59 15.00 -3.98
C ASP A 38 -13.20 14.45 -2.59
N VAL A 39 -12.58 13.26 -2.54
CA VAL A 39 -12.28 12.55 -1.30
C VAL A 39 -10.78 12.29 -1.15
N ARG A 40 -10.20 12.65 -0.01
CA ARG A 40 -8.77 12.44 0.27
C ARG A 40 -8.53 11.06 0.89
N PHE A 41 -7.30 10.57 0.78
CA PHE A 41 -6.89 9.32 1.43
C PHE A 41 -7.23 9.27 2.92
N VAL A 42 -6.92 10.35 3.66
CA VAL A 42 -7.13 10.45 5.12
C VAL A 42 -8.60 10.42 5.53
N ASP A 43 -9.52 10.71 4.61
CA ASP A 43 -10.95 10.64 4.85
C ASP A 43 -11.49 9.21 4.63
N LEU A 44 -10.78 8.37 3.86
CA LEU A 44 -11.18 7.00 3.51
C LEU A 44 -10.53 5.93 4.37
N ILE A 45 -9.25 6.12 4.68
CA ILE A 45 -8.43 5.15 5.40
C ILE A 45 -8.31 5.55 6.86
N SER A 46 -8.84 4.70 7.73
CA SER A 46 -8.82 4.88 9.19
C SER A 46 -7.74 4.07 9.88
N VAL A 47 -7.09 3.12 9.19
CA VAL A 47 -6.02 2.29 9.73
C VAL A 47 -4.66 2.97 9.58
N THR A 48 -3.77 2.79 10.55
CA THR A 48 -2.41 3.32 10.50
C THR A 48 -1.43 2.33 9.88
N ARG A 49 -0.23 2.79 9.52
CA ARG A 49 0.90 1.92 9.12
C ARG A 49 1.20 0.85 10.16
N GLU A 50 1.15 1.22 11.44
CA GLU A 50 1.39 0.29 12.54
C GLU A 50 0.30 -0.78 12.63
N ASP A 51 -0.95 -0.44 12.33
CA ASP A 51 -2.03 -1.43 12.30
C ASP A 51 -1.83 -2.43 11.16
N VAL A 52 -1.38 -1.96 10.00
CA VAL A 52 -1.01 -2.82 8.86
C VAL A 52 0.19 -3.72 9.22
N ASP A 53 1.25 -3.17 9.81
CA ASP A 53 2.44 -3.94 10.21
C ASP A 53 2.10 -5.03 11.24
N ARG A 54 1.30 -4.68 12.26
CA ARG A 54 0.80 -5.65 13.26
C ARG A 54 -0.10 -6.71 12.64
N TRP A 55 -0.88 -6.36 11.62
CA TRP A 55 -1.71 -7.32 10.91
C TRP A 55 -0.85 -8.30 10.11
N VAL A 56 0.15 -7.82 9.36
CA VAL A 56 1.10 -8.65 8.60
C VAL A 56 1.91 -9.55 9.54
N GLU A 57 2.28 -9.07 10.72
CA GLU A 57 2.96 -9.91 11.73
C GLU A 57 2.14 -11.15 12.12
N ARG A 58 0.82 -11.00 12.22
CA ARG A 58 -0.08 -12.06 12.65
C ARG A 58 -0.53 -12.98 11.51
N HIS A 59 -0.68 -12.44 10.31
CA HIS A 59 -1.34 -13.14 9.20
C HIS A 59 -0.42 -13.40 8.00
N GLY A 60 0.76 -12.79 7.97
CA GLY A 60 1.64 -12.78 6.80
C GLY A 60 1.17 -11.80 5.71
N PHE A 61 1.92 -11.74 4.61
CA PHE A 61 1.48 -11.00 3.43
C PHE A 61 0.53 -11.85 2.57
N ALA A 62 -0.36 -11.19 1.83
CA ALA A 62 -1.08 -11.85 0.76
C ALA A 62 -0.11 -12.20 -0.38
N THR A 63 -0.03 -13.50 -0.72
CA THR A 63 0.89 -14.03 -1.75
C THR A 63 0.63 -13.46 -3.15
N THR A 64 -0.54 -12.91 -3.39
CA THR A 64 -0.89 -12.22 -4.64
C THR A 64 -0.15 -10.90 -4.84
N SER A 65 0.33 -10.29 -3.75
CA SER A 65 0.90 -8.93 -3.76
C SER A 65 2.34 -8.90 -3.30
N VAL A 66 2.70 -9.74 -2.32
CA VAL A 66 4.08 -9.93 -1.87
C VAL A 66 4.38 -11.42 -1.81
N ARG A 67 5.48 -11.83 -2.44
CA ARG A 67 5.98 -13.20 -2.43
C ARG A 67 7.11 -13.30 -1.41
N ASP A 68 6.93 -14.08 -0.35
CA ASP A 68 7.91 -14.22 0.73
C ASP A 68 8.38 -15.66 1.00
N ASP A 69 8.06 -16.58 0.09
CA ASP A 69 8.41 -18.00 0.16
C ASP A 69 9.61 -18.36 -0.73
N ARG A 70 9.50 -18.11 -2.04
CA ARG A 70 10.53 -18.43 -3.04
C ARG A 70 10.44 -17.51 -4.25
N TYR A 71 11.56 -17.39 -4.97
CA TYR A 71 11.55 -16.75 -6.27
C TYR A 71 11.02 -17.72 -7.34
N ASP A 72 9.90 -17.36 -7.96
CA ASP A 72 9.26 -18.12 -9.05
C ASP A 72 9.20 -17.32 -10.37
N GLY A 73 9.75 -16.09 -10.39
CA GLY A 73 9.82 -15.24 -11.59
C GLY A 73 8.49 -14.57 -11.97
N ALA A 74 7.44 -14.71 -11.16
CA ALA A 74 6.18 -14.00 -11.35
C ALA A 74 6.37 -12.48 -11.21
N GLU A 75 5.44 -11.71 -11.78
CA GLU A 75 5.42 -10.26 -11.60
C GLU A 75 4.86 -9.92 -10.22
N ALA A 76 5.74 -9.51 -9.31
CA ALA A 76 5.40 -9.25 -7.91
C ALA A 76 6.50 -8.47 -7.19
N LEU A 77 6.17 -7.96 -6.01
CA LEU A 77 7.14 -7.59 -4.99
C LEU A 77 7.59 -8.85 -4.23
N TYR A 78 8.89 -9.06 -4.11
CA TYR A 78 9.46 -10.18 -3.36
C TYR A 78 10.09 -9.70 -2.06
N LEU A 79 10.01 -10.52 -1.01
CA LEU A 79 10.75 -10.39 0.24
C LEU A 79 11.38 -11.74 0.55
N LEU A 80 12.67 -11.92 0.28
CA LEU A 80 13.34 -13.22 0.37
C LEU A 80 14.63 -13.15 1.21
N PRO A 81 15.06 -14.25 1.83
CA PRO A 81 16.39 -14.31 2.43
C PRO A 81 17.48 -14.29 1.33
N GLU A 82 18.57 -13.57 1.55
CA GLU A 82 19.74 -13.49 0.64
C GLU A 82 21.02 -13.37 1.49
N ASP A 83 22.02 -14.23 1.24
CA ASP A 83 23.30 -14.36 1.94
C ASP A 83 23.25 -14.12 3.47
N ASP A 84 23.46 -12.87 3.89
CA ASP A 84 23.58 -12.43 5.28
C ASP A 84 22.37 -11.61 5.76
N GLY A 85 21.23 -11.68 5.07
CA GLY A 85 20.06 -10.89 5.42
C GLY A 85 18.83 -11.16 4.57
N TRP A 86 18.12 -10.09 4.27
CA TRP A 86 16.85 -10.10 3.54
C TRP A 86 16.89 -9.08 2.42
N VAL A 87 16.32 -9.45 1.28
CA VAL A 87 16.20 -8.58 0.12
C VAL A 87 14.74 -8.37 -0.23
N VAL A 88 14.41 -7.12 -0.57
CA VAL A 88 13.13 -6.74 -1.15
C VAL A 88 13.37 -6.23 -2.56
N PHE A 89 12.65 -6.73 -3.56
CA PHE A 89 12.83 -6.33 -4.95
C PHE A 89 11.56 -6.55 -5.78
N TYR A 90 11.45 -5.83 -6.88
CA TYR A 90 10.43 -6.08 -7.91
C TYR A 90 10.93 -7.10 -8.91
N SER A 91 10.05 -8.01 -9.31
CA SER A 91 10.22 -8.81 -10.52
C SER A 91 9.25 -8.32 -11.57
N GLU A 92 9.75 -7.91 -12.73
CA GLU A 92 8.92 -7.49 -13.86
C GLU A 92 9.52 -8.05 -15.13
N ARG A 93 8.72 -8.72 -15.97
CA ARG A 93 9.18 -9.34 -17.23
C ARG A 93 10.41 -10.25 -17.04
N GLY A 94 10.49 -10.93 -15.91
CA GLY A 94 11.60 -11.83 -15.55
C GLY A 94 12.90 -11.14 -15.14
N GLN A 95 12.89 -9.84 -14.84
CA GLN A 95 14.04 -9.07 -14.37
C GLN A 95 13.83 -8.59 -12.93
N ARG A 96 14.88 -8.66 -12.10
CA ARG A 96 14.90 -8.05 -10.76
C ARG A 96 15.22 -6.55 -10.87
N SER A 97 14.48 -5.72 -10.17
CA SER A 97 14.71 -4.27 -10.09
C SER A 97 14.48 -3.73 -8.68
N PHE A 98 15.05 -2.55 -8.38
CA PHE A 98 14.90 -1.83 -7.11
C PHE A 98 15.18 -2.70 -5.86
N ALA A 99 16.31 -3.41 -5.86
CA ALA A 99 16.68 -4.26 -4.74
C ALA A 99 17.13 -3.45 -3.51
N HIS A 100 16.47 -3.67 -2.38
CA HIS A 100 16.81 -3.14 -1.07
C HIS A 100 17.20 -4.28 -0.13
N HIS A 101 18.35 -4.14 0.54
CA HIS A 101 18.86 -5.15 1.47
C HIS A 101 18.69 -4.69 2.91
N PHE A 102 18.34 -5.64 3.78
CA PHE A 102 18.06 -5.44 5.19
C PHE A 102 18.78 -6.51 6.01
N ALA A 103 19.22 -6.15 7.21
CA ALA A 103 19.92 -7.10 8.08
C ALA A 103 18.94 -8.14 8.65
N VAL A 104 17.70 -7.76 8.92
CA VAL A 104 16.70 -8.63 9.54
C VAL A 104 15.35 -8.56 8.84
N ARG A 105 14.59 -9.66 8.89
CA ARG A 105 13.26 -9.79 8.25
C ARG A 105 12.30 -8.69 8.70
N ALA A 106 12.37 -8.31 9.97
CA ALA A 106 11.48 -7.30 10.54
C ALA A 106 11.64 -5.93 9.88
N GLU A 107 12.86 -5.54 9.51
CA GLU A 107 13.13 -4.29 8.79
C GLU A 107 12.62 -4.36 7.36
N ALA A 108 12.90 -5.47 6.66
CA ALA A 108 12.38 -5.71 5.31
C ALA A 108 10.84 -5.67 5.27
N ARG A 109 10.18 -6.31 6.24
CA ARG A 109 8.72 -6.31 6.37
C ARG A 109 8.18 -4.90 6.55
N ARG A 110 8.75 -4.13 7.49
CA ARG A 110 8.34 -2.74 7.73
C ARG A 110 8.49 -1.89 6.48
N TRP A 111 9.61 -2.05 5.76
CA TRP A 111 9.83 -1.35 4.50
C TRP A 111 8.75 -1.70 3.46
N VAL A 112 8.40 -2.98 3.31
CA VAL A 112 7.33 -3.39 2.39
C VAL A 112 5.99 -2.78 2.80
N VAL A 113 5.61 -2.86 4.09
CA VAL A 113 4.38 -2.24 4.59
C VAL A 113 4.38 -0.75 4.30
N ASP A 114 5.48 -0.06 4.55
CA ASP A 114 5.61 1.37 4.29
C ASP A 114 5.43 1.70 2.81
N HIS A 115 6.05 0.90 1.94
CA HIS A 115 5.99 1.06 0.50
C HIS A 115 4.55 0.86 -0.03
N LEU A 116 3.87 -0.19 0.42
CA LEU A 116 2.49 -0.49 0.03
C LEU A 116 1.53 0.60 0.53
N TYR A 117 1.74 1.08 1.76
CA TYR A 117 0.94 2.16 2.32
C TYR A 117 1.13 3.48 1.56
N ASP A 118 2.36 3.83 1.18
CA ASP A 118 2.62 5.03 0.36
C ASP A 118 2.06 4.89 -1.06
N SER A 119 2.11 3.71 -1.64
CA SER A 119 1.48 3.42 -2.94
C SER A 119 -0.03 3.60 -2.87
N ALA A 120 -0.69 3.04 -1.84
CA ALA A 120 -2.11 3.23 -1.57
C ALA A 120 -2.48 4.71 -1.39
N ARG A 121 -1.70 5.44 -0.59
CA ARG A 121 -1.90 6.89 -0.37
C ARG A 121 -1.75 7.70 -1.65
N THR A 122 -0.74 7.39 -2.46
CA THR A 122 -0.50 8.05 -3.75
C THR A 122 -1.65 7.75 -4.71
N SER A 123 -2.05 6.49 -4.83
CA SER A 123 -3.12 6.04 -5.72
C SER A 123 -4.46 6.73 -5.42
N LEU A 124 -4.84 6.81 -4.14
CA LEU A 124 -6.09 7.45 -3.73
C LEU A 124 -6.06 8.97 -3.84
N ASN A 125 -4.96 9.63 -3.48
CA ASN A 125 -4.87 11.09 -3.60
C ASN A 125 -4.60 11.56 -5.04
N HIS A 126 -4.13 10.70 -5.95
CA HIS A 126 -3.77 11.11 -7.30
C HIS A 126 -4.95 11.77 -8.03
N ARG A 127 -6.15 11.16 -7.98
CA ARG A 127 -7.37 11.72 -8.57
C ARG A 127 -7.78 13.02 -7.89
N TRP A 128 -7.74 13.05 -6.56
CA TRP A 128 -8.04 14.25 -5.79
C TRP A 128 -7.13 15.43 -6.16
N TRP A 129 -5.82 15.22 -6.31
CA TRP A 129 -4.90 16.28 -6.74
C TRP A 129 -5.12 16.76 -8.17
N HIS A 130 -5.60 15.91 -9.08
CA HIS A 130 -5.97 16.36 -10.43
C HIS A 130 -7.18 17.28 -10.39
N ALA A 131 -8.15 17.02 -9.51
CA ALA A 131 -9.29 17.91 -9.30
C ALA A 131 -8.94 19.16 -8.44
N HIS A 132 -7.91 19.06 -7.60
CA HIS A 132 -7.48 20.10 -6.64
C HIS A 132 -5.99 20.43 -6.82
N PRO A 133 -5.59 21.04 -7.96
CA PRO A 133 -4.18 21.20 -8.32
C PRO A 133 -3.38 22.05 -7.33
N ASP A 134 -4.01 23.03 -6.69
CA ASP A 134 -3.36 23.92 -5.72
C ASP A 134 -2.96 23.20 -4.42
N ALA A 135 -3.53 22.02 -4.15
CA ALA A 135 -3.24 21.21 -2.97
C ALA A 135 -2.30 20.02 -3.27
N ARG A 136 -1.77 19.94 -4.51
CA ARG A 136 -0.84 18.89 -4.90
C ARG A 136 0.52 19.10 -4.20
N PRO A 137 1.07 18.08 -3.52
CA PRO A 137 2.37 18.20 -2.90
C PRO A 137 3.47 18.31 -3.96
N SER A 138 4.49 19.11 -3.67
CA SER A 138 5.67 19.28 -4.53
C SER A 138 6.54 18.03 -4.60
N SER A 139 6.45 17.15 -3.59
CA SER A 139 7.10 15.84 -3.59
C SER A 139 6.28 14.77 -2.86
N ILE A 140 6.51 13.50 -3.21
CA ILE A 140 5.85 12.34 -2.57
C ILE A 140 6.14 12.30 -1.05
N GLY A 141 7.37 12.61 -0.63
CA GLY A 141 7.75 12.63 0.79
C GLY A 141 7.09 13.75 1.62
N THR A 142 6.52 14.77 0.98
CA THR A 142 5.81 15.88 1.63
C THR A 142 4.30 15.72 1.60
N MET A 143 3.79 14.57 1.15
CA MET A 143 2.37 14.25 1.27
C MET A 143 1.95 14.26 2.75
N PRO A 144 0.85 14.95 3.11
CA PRO A 144 0.24 14.81 4.43
C PRO A 144 -0.34 13.41 4.67
#